data_AF-A0A2V5P6W7-F1
#
_entry.id   AF-A0A2V5P6W7-F1
#
_cell.length_a   1.000
_cell.length_b   1.000
_cell.length_c   1.000
_cell.angle_alpha   90.00
_cell.angle_beta   90.00
_cell.angle_gamma   90.00
#
_symmetry.space_group_name_H-M   'P 1'
#
loop_
_entity.id
_entity.type
_entity.pdbx_description
1 polymer ?
#
loop_
_entity_poly.entity_id
_entity_poly.type
_entity_poly.pdbx_seq_one_letter_code
_entity_poly.pdbx_strand_id
1 'polypeptide(L)'
;MLYPLTFDPIFKERVWGGRKLAELYGKPLPPSVPIGESWEVSDRPGDVSVVANGPLAGRDLHWLVEHHPAELLGSARLEGGRFPLLIKILDAQEKLSLQVHPPAAKAAELGGEPKTELWYIAGAAPGAELYVGLKHGVTRQAFAKRIE
;
A
#
# COMPACT_ATOMS: atom_id res chain seq x y z
N MET A 1 -12.53 -18.95 16.02
CA MET A 1 -12.95 -19.00 14.60
C MET A 1 -13.27 -17.60 14.12
N LEU A 2 -12.31 -17.01 13.39
CA LEU A 2 -12.49 -15.80 12.62
C LEU A 2 -13.54 -16.04 11.53
N TYR A 3 -14.25 -14.98 11.19
CA TYR A 3 -15.22 -14.92 10.11
C TYR A 3 -14.67 -14.00 9.00
N PRO A 4 -15.31 -13.89 7.82
CA PRO A 4 -14.88 -12.93 6.80
C PRO A 4 -14.81 -11.50 7.37
N LEU A 5 -13.60 -11.00 7.52
CA LEU A 5 -13.32 -9.67 8.07
C LEU A 5 -13.38 -8.64 6.95
N THR A 6 -14.07 -7.53 7.20
CA THR A 6 -13.97 -6.30 6.44
C THR A 6 -13.34 -5.23 7.31
N PHE A 7 -12.61 -4.30 6.71
CA PHE A 7 -11.91 -3.25 7.43
C PHE A 7 -12.39 -1.87 6.96
N ASP A 8 -12.36 -0.90 7.88
CA ASP A 8 -12.54 0.50 7.54
C ASP A 8 -11.33 0.97 6.71
N PRO A 9 -11.54 1.60 5.54
CA PRO A 9 -10.45 2.03 4.68
C PRO A 9 -9.71 3.23 5.29
N ILE A 10 -8.37 3.23 5.20
CA ILE A 10 -7.54 4.36 5.59
C ILE A 10 -7.19 5.17 4.34
N PHE A 11 -7.78 6.34 4.19
CA PHE A 11 -7.53 7.22 3.04
C PHE A 11 -6.25 8.04 3.22
N LYS A 12 -5.42 8.07 2.18
CA LYS A 12 -4.22 8.90 2.12
C LYS A 12 -4.36 9.98 1.06
N GLU A 13 -4.31 11.23 1.51
CA GLU A 13 -4.18 12.38 0.64
C GLU A 13 -2.86 12.32 -0.13
N ARG A 14 -2.95 12.58 -1.43
CA ARG A 14 -1.81 12.63 -2.34
C ARG A 14 -2.08 13.70 -3.38
N VAL A 15 -1.06 14.51 -3.68
CA VAL A 15 -1.15 15.55 -4.72
C VAL A 15 -1.54 15.01 -6.10
N TRP A 16 -1.25 13.72 -6.35
CA TRP A 16 -1.60 13.01 -7.59
C TRP A 16 -2.92 12.22 -7.50
N GLY A 17 -3.60 12.30 -6.36
CA GLY A 17 -4.85 11.60 -6.08
C GLY A 17 -6.05 12.21 -6.78
N GLY A 18 -7.17 11.49 -6.72
CA GLY A 18 -8.38 11.84 -7.45
C GLY A 18 -9.65 11.49 -6.71
N ARG A 19 -10.69 11.21 -7.51
CA ARG A 19 -12.03 10.83 -7.05
C ARG A 19 -12.49 9.46 -7.58
N LYS A 20 -11.65 8.72 -8.30
CA LYS A 20 -12.03 7.41 -8.88
C LYS A 20 -12.36 6.38 -7.81
N LEU A 21 -11.72 6.46 -6.64
CA LEU A 21 -12.07 5.58 -5.51
C LEU A 21 -13.54 5.77 -5.07
N ALA A 22 -14.05 7.00 -5.09
CA ALA A 22 -15.45 7.27 -4.80
C ALA A 22 -16.36 6.83 -5.96
N GLU A 23 -15.99 7.18 -7.20
CA GLU A 23 -16.81 6.91 -8.39
C GLU A 23 -16.96 5.41 -8.71
N LEU A 24 -15.88 4.64 -8.61
CA LEU A 24 -15.84 3.24 -9.02
C LEU A 24 -16.17 2.27 -7.88
N TYR A 25 -15.76 2.61 -6.66
CA TYR A 25 -15.86 1.71 -5.50
C TYR A 25 -16.75 2.25 -4.38
N GLY A 26 -17.41 3.39 -4.58
CA GLY A 26 -18.32 3.97 -3.59
C GLY A 26 -17.63 4.41 -2.29
N LYS A 27 -16.31 4.63 -2.31
CA LYS A 27 -15.56 4.98 -1.10
C LYS A 27 -15.99 6.37 -0.58
N PRO A 28 -16.29 6.53 0.72
CA PRO A 28 -16.77 7.79 1.30
C PRO A 28 -15.64 8.80 1.51
N LEU A 29 -15.05 9.28 0.40
CA LEU A 29 -13.90 10.18 0.45
C LEU A 29 -14.33 11.59 0.92
N PRO A 30 -13.52 12.26 1.76
CA PRO A 30 -13.78 13.64 2.17
C PRO A 30 -13.88 14.57 0.95
N PRO A 31 -14.74 15.61 0.99
CA PRO A 31 -14.90 16.53 -0.13
C PRO A 31 -13.63 17.37 -0.34
N SER A 32 -13.31 17.66 -1.61
CA SER A 32 -12.21 18.56 -2.00
C SER A 32 -10.79 18.17 -1.57
N VAL A 33 -10.58 16.91 -1.14
CA VAL A 33 -9.26 16.37 -0.84
C VAL A 33 -8.86 15.36 -1.93
N PRO A 34 -7.68 15.48 -2.55
CA PRO A 34 -7.20 14.52 -3.53
C PRO A 34 -6.71 13.27 -2.81
N ILE A 35 -7.50 12.19 -2.85
CA ILE A 35 -7.13 10.92 -2.23
C ILE A 35 -6.47 10.04 -3.30
N GLY A 36 -5.20 9.69 -3.07
CA GLY A 36 -4.45 8.82 -3.99
C GLY A 36 -4.38 7.38 -3.55
N GLU A 37 -4.55 7.09 -2.26
CA GLU A 37 -4.51 5.71 -1.76
C GLU A 37 -5.70 5.45 -0.82
N SER A 38 -6.32 4.28 -0.97
CA SER A 38 -7.18 3.65 0.03
C SER A 38 -6.45 2.42 0.55
N TRP A 39 -6.01 2.44 1.81
CA TRP A 39 -5.39 1.27 2.42
C TRP A 39 -6.50 0.38 2.97
N GLU A 40 -6.57 -0.83 2.45
CA GLU A 40 -7.63 -1.79 2.76
C GLU A 40 -7.18 -2.75 3.86
N VAL A 41 -5.88 -3.05 3.96
CA VAL A 41 -5.29 -3.87 5.02
C VAL A 41 -3.92 -3.31 5.37
N SER A 42 -3.71 -2.97 6.64
CA SER A 42 -2.45 -2.44 7.17
C SER A 42 -2.28 -2.77 8.65
N ASP A 43 -1.06 -3.18 9.03
CA ASP A 43 -0.61 -3.31 10.42
C ASP A 43 0.60 -2.40 10.71
N ARG A 44 0.67 -1.26 10.02
CA ARG A 44 1.75 -0.28 10.18
C ARG A 44 1.48 0.63 11.39
N PRO A 45 2.52 0.99 12.17
CA PRO A 45 2.38 1.96 13.25
C PRO A 45 1.72 3.26 12.78
N GLY A 46 0.69 3.71 13.49
CA GLY A 46 -0.07 4.91 13.18
C GLY A 46 -1.17 4.71 12.12
N ASP A 47 -1.16 3.60 11.37
CA ASP A 47 -2.08 3.31 10.28
C ASP A 47 -2.53 1.85 10.31
N VAL A 48 -3.07 1.41 11.45
CA VAL A 48 -3.55 0.02 11.62
C VAL A 48 -5.02 -0.06 11.19
N SER A 49 -5.35 -1.02 10.34
CA SER A 49 -6.72 -1.25 9.88
C SER A 49 -7.61 -1.72 11.03
N VAL A 50 -8.84 -1.19 11.08
CA VAL A 50 -9.84 -1.52 12.10
C VAL A 50 -10.94 -2.36 11.47
N VAL A 51 -11.36 -3.44 12.15
CA VAL A 51 -12.44 -4.31 11.69
C VAL A 51 -13.75 -3.54 11.70
N ALA A 52 -14.47 -3.55 10.58
CA ALA A 52 -15.71 -2.81 10.36
C ALA A 52 -16.98 -3.62 10.63
N ASN A 53 -16.87 -4.95 10.78
CA ASN A 53 -18.04 -5.84 10.83
C ASN A 53 -17.98 -6.90 11.93
N GLY A 54 -19.16 -7.36 12.35
CA GLY A 54 -19.32 -8.52 13.22
C GLY A 54 -18.84 -8.31 14.67
N PRO A 55 -18.70 -9.41 15.45
CA PRO A 55 -18.37 -9.35 16.87
C PRO A 55 -17.01 -8.74 17.23
N LEU A 56 -16.07 -8.70 16.29
CA LEU A 56 -14.74 -8.11 16.46
C LEU A 56 -14.66 -6.68 15.90
N ALA A 57 -15.77 -6.08 15.48
CA ALA A 57 -15.79 -4.69 15.02
C ALA A 57 -15.18 -3.73 16.06
N GLY A 58 -14.36 -2.78 15.61
CA GLY A 58 -13.61 -1.87 16.45
C GLY A 58 -12.30 -2.44 17.03
N ARG A 59 -12.00 -3.73 16.84
CA ARG A 59 -10.64 -4.26 17.06
C ARG A 59 -9.77 -3.95 15.85
N ASP A 60 -8.51 -3.63 16.10
CA ASP A 60 -7.54 -3.39 15.04
C ASP A 60 -6.86 -4.70 14.59
N LEU A 61 -6.21 -4.65 13.44
CA LEU A 61 -5.52 -5.80 12.85
C LEU A 61 -4.36 -6.29 13.71
N HIS A 62 -3.69 -5.40 14.45
CA HIS A 62 -2.60 -5.81 15.33
C HIS A 62 -3.12 -6.68 16.47
N TRP A 63 -4.24 -6.29 17.07
CA TRP A 63 -4.90 -7.07 18.10
C TRP A 63 -5.25 -8.47 17.60
N LEU A 64 -5.70 -8.60 16.33
CA LEU A 64 -5.97 -9.90 15.71
C LEU A 64 -4.68 -10.72 15.51
N VAL A 65 -3.56 -10.07 15.14
CA VAL A 65 -2.25 -10.72 15.03
C VAL A 65 -1.81 -11.27 16.39
N GLU A 66 -2.04 -10.55 17.48
CA GLU A 66 -1.66 -10.98 18.84
C GLU A 66 -2.58 -12.07 19.41
N HIS A 67 -3.90 -11.97 19.18
CA HIS A 67 -4.90 -12.80 19.86
C HIS A 67 -5.44 -13.97 19.01
N HIS A 68 -5.33 -13.87 17.69
CA HIS A 68 -5.79 -14.89 16.74
C HIS A 68 -4.76 -15.27 15.65
N PRO A 69 -3.44 -15.37 15.95
CA PRO A 69 -2.40 -15.52 14.93
C PRO A 69 -2.57 -16.76 14.05
N ALA A 70 -2.87 -17.91 14.65
CA ALA A 70 -2.97 -19.18 13.91
C ALA A 70 -4.12 -19.16 12.88
N GLU A 71 -5.26 -18.58 13.25
CA GLU A 71 -6.42 -18.49 12.37
C GLU A 71 -6.27 -17.39 11.32
N LEU A 72 -5.62 -16.27 11.65
CA LEU A 72 -5.42 -15.14 10.75
C LEU A 72 -4.32 -15.41 9.70
N LEU A 73 -3.21 -16.01 10.15
CA LEU A 73 -1.98 -16.14 9.35
C LEU A 73 -1.82 -17.51 8.71
N GLY A 74 -2.52 -18.53 9.24
CA GLY A 74 -2.27 -19.92 8.87
C GLY A 74 -0.80 -20.29 9.10
N SER A 75 -0.09 -20.63 8.02
CA SER A 75 1.34 -20.96 8.05
C SER A 75 2.27 -19.78 7.71
N ALA A 76 1.73 -18.58 7.49
CA ALA A 76 2.54 -17.41 7.18
C ALA A 76 3.40 -17.02 8.39
N ARG A 77 4.63 -16.58 8.12
CA ARG A 77 5.54 -16.08 9.15
C ARG A 77 5.35 -14.58 9.31
N LEU A 78 5.36 -14.11 10.55
CA LEU A 78 5.43 -12.68 10.85
C LEU A 78 6.86 -12.19 10.72
N GLU A 79 7.03 -11.01 10.15
CA GLU A 79 8.28 -10.25 10.22
C GLU A 79 8.08 -9.11 11.21
N GLY A 80 8.93 -9.03 12.24
CA GLY A 80 8.81 -7.99 13.27
C GLY A 80 7.51 -8.01 14.08
N GLY A 81 6.81 -9.15 14.14
CA GLY A 81 5.56 -9.32 14.89
C GLY A 81 4.33 -8.64 14.27
N ARG A 82 4.40 -8.26 12.98
CA ARG A 82 3.31 -7.56 12.28
C ARG A 82 2.75 -8.37 11.14
N PHE A 83 1.49 -8.08 10.79
CA PHE A 83 0.88 -8.62 9.57
C PHE A 83 1.77 -8.29 8.35
N PRO A 84 2.12 -9.30 7.52
CA PRO A 84 3.23 -9.17 6.57
C PRO A 84 2.89 -8.38 5.30
N LEU A 85 1.63 -7.98 5.10
CA LEU A 85 1.18 -7.34 3.87
C LEU A 85 0.54 -5.97 4.14
N LEU A 86 0.72 -5.09 3.16
CA LEU A 86 0.00 -3.84 3.04
C LEU A 86 -0.78 -3.87 1.72
N ILE A 87 -2.10 -3.82 1.81
CA ILE A 87 -2.98 -3.89 0.64
C ILE A 87 -3.61 -2.52 0.43
N LYS A 88 -3.49 -2.01 -0.81
CA LYS A 88 -3.95 -0.68 -1.18
C LYS A 88 -4.63 -0.68 -2.54
N ILE A 89 -5.55 0.26 -2.72
CA ILE A 89 -6.06 0.68 -4.01
C ILE A 89 -5.53 2.08 -4.28
N LEU A 90 -4.96 2.30 -5.47
CA LEU A 90 -4.37 3.57 -5.86
C LEU A 90 -5.22 4.26 -6.93
N ASP A 91 -5.39 5.57 -6.77
CA ASP A 91 -5.98 6.47 -7.75
C ASP A 91 -4.91 7.42 -8.29
N ALA A 92 -4.19 6.97 -9.31
CA ALA A 92 -3.08 7.70 -9.93
C ALA A 92 -3.60 8.62 -11.06
N GLN A 93 -4.03 9.83 -10.71
CA GLN A 93 -4.53 10.82 -11.68
C GLN A 93 -3.42 11.69 -12.29
N GLU A 94 -2.31 11.86 -11.58
CA GLU A 94 -1.14 12.60 -12.07
C GLU A 94 0.11 11.71 -12.03
N LYS A 95 1.23 12.22 -12.59
CA LYS A 95 2.52 11.52 -12.53
C LYS A 95 3.02 11.41 -11.10
N LEU A 96 3.20 10.18 -10.65
CA LEU A 96 3.84 9.89 -9.36
C LEU A 96 5.36 10.13 -9.42
N SER A 97 5.99 10.23 -8.25
CA SER A 97 7.44 10.27 -8.16
C SER A 97 8.07 9.00 -8.71
N LEU A 98 9.27 9.13 -9.30
CA LEU A 98 10.12 7.98 -9.58
C LEU A 98 10.68 7.46 -8.25
N GLN A 99 10.55 6.16 -8.02
CA GLN A 99 10.91 5.52 -6.77
C GLN A 99 11.82 4.31 -7.01
N VAL A 100 12.73 4.07 -6.07
CA VAL A 100 13.47 2.83 -5.96
C VAL A 100 13.40 2.36 -4.51
N HIS A 101 12.97 1.12 -4.29
CA HIS A 101 12.98 0.55 -2.96
C HIS A 101 14.35 -0.07 -2.67
N PRO A 102 14.94 0.20 -1.48
CA PRO A 102 16.22 -0.39 -1.15
C PRO A 102 16.10 -1.91 -1.01
N PRO A 103 17.12 -2.68 -1.42
CA PRO A 103 17.16 -4.11 -1.11
C PRO A 103 17.27 -4.31 0.42
N ALA A 104 16.86 -5.48 0.91
CA ALA A 104 16.88 -5.80 2.34
C ALA A 104 18.23 -5.56 3.02
N ALA A 105 19.33 -5.85 2.32
CA ALA A 105 20.68 -5.61 2.83
C ALA A 105 21.05 -4.12 3.05
N LYS A 106 20.27 -3.17 2.51
CA LYS A 106 20.54 -1.72 2.61
C LYS A 106 19.44 -0.93 3.30
N ALA A 107 18.24 -1.49 3.41
CA ALA A 107 17.06 -0.78 3.91
C ALA A 107 17.29 -0.16 5.30
N ALA A 108 17.77 -0.96 6.26
CA ALA A 108 18.01 -0.51 7.63
C ALA A 108 19.03 0.64 7.73
N GLU A 109 20.12 0.58 6.96
CA GLU A 109 21.14 1.64 6.92
C GLU A 109 20.59 2.97 6.36
N LEU A 110 19.56 2.90 5.53
CA LEU A 110 18.88 4.05 4.94
C LEU A 110 17.67 4.51 5.78
N GLY A 111 17.46 3.92 6.97
CA GLY A 111 16.30 4.20 7.81
C GLY A 111 14.97 3.76 7.19
N GLY A 112 15.01 2.81 6.26
CA GLY A 112 13.85 2.28 5.55
C GLY A 112 13.58 0.80 5.83
N GLU A 113 12.48 0.31 5.29
CA GLU A 113 12.11 -1.10 5.29
C GLU A 113 12.30 -1.68 3.88
N PRO A 114 12.77 -2.94 3.75
CA PRO A 114 12.71 -3.61 2.46
C PRO A 114 11.27 -3.67 1.98
N LYS A 115 11.07 -3.36 0.70
CA LYS A 115 9.75 -3.39 0.10
C LYS A 115 9.81 -4.03 -1.27
N THR A 116 9.31 -5.25 -1.35
CA THR A 116 8.86 -5.85 -2.61
C THR A 116 7.38 -5.54 -2.78
N GLU A 117 6.93 -5.35 -4.02
CA GLU A 117 5.54 -5.06 -4.31
C GLU A 117 5.05 -5.77 -5.56
N LEU A 118 3.73 -5.83 -5.68
CA LEU A 118 3.02 -6.27 -6.87
C LEU A 118 1.95 -5.23 -7.19
N TRP A 119 1.79 -4.94 -8.49
CA TRP A 119 0.72 -4.09 -8.97
C TRP A 119 -0.25 -4.91 -9.82
N TYR A 120 -1.52 -4.85 -9.45
CA TYR A 120 -2.62 -5.30 -10.28
C TYR A 120 -3.30 -4.08 -10.90
N ILE A 121 -3.30 -4.00 -12.24
CA ILE A 121 -3.93 -2.89 -12.96
C ILE A 121 -5.42 -3.15 -13.07
N ALA A 122 -6.19 -2.62 -12.11
CA ALA A 122 -7.64 -2.76 -12.07
C ALA A 122 -8.37 -1.95 -13.15
N GLY A 123 -7.74 -0.89 -13.66
CA GLY A 123 -8.26 -0.05 -14.75
C GLY A 123 -7.22 0.97 -15.20
N ALA A 124 -7.29 1.37 -16.47
CA ALA A 124 -6.35 2.32 -17.08
C ALA A 124 -7.06 3.14 -18.18
N ALA A 125 -6.79 4.44 -18.24
CA ALA A 125 -7.26 5.29 -19.33
C ALA A 125 -6.49 4.99 -20.64
N PRO A 126 -7.07 5.29 -21.82
CA PRO A 126 -6.32 5.23 -23.07
C PRO A 126 -5.04 6.07 -22.99
N GLY A 127 -3.90 5.47 -23.35
CA GLY A 127 -2.59 6.12 -23.27
C GLY A 127 -1.95 6.17 -21.87
N ALA A 128 -2.52 5.47 -20.87
CA ALA A 128 -1.88 5.32 -19.57
C ALA A 128 -0.49 4.66 -19.68
N GLU A 129 0.46 5.15 -18.90
CA GLU A 129 1.85 4.68 -18.90
C GLU A 129 2.26 4.20 -17.50
N LEU A 130 3.18 3.24 -17.48
CA LEU A 130 3.88 2.82 -16.27
C LEU A 130 5.38 2.88 -16.54
N TYR A 131 6.12 3.56 -15.66
CA TYR A 131 7.57 3.67 -15.75
C TYR A 131 8.22 2.55 -14.92
N VAL A 132 8.79 1.54 -15.58
CA VAL A 132 9.45 0.40 -14.91
C VAL A 132 10.84 0.15 -15.48
N GLY A 133 11.84 0.19 -14.60
CA GLY A 133 13.22 -0.07 -14.95
C GLY A 133 13.85 1.03 -15.81
N LEU A 134 15.09 0.78 -16.24
CA LEU A 134 15.85 1.67 -17.10
C LEU A 134 15.90 1.10 -18.52
N LYS A 135 16.07 1.98 -19.50
CA LYS A 135 16.34 1.57 -20.89
C LYS A 135 17.60 0.71 -20.94
N HIS A 136 17.61 -0.27 -21.85
CA HIS A 136 18.76 -1.14 -22.04
C HIS A 136 20.03 -0.33 -22.35
N GLY A 137 21.15 -0.73 -21.75
CA GLY A 137 22.46 -0.08 -21.92
C GLY A 137 22.69 1.17 -21.06
N VAL A 138 21.74 1.59 -20.23
CA VAL A 138 21.98 2.70 -19.27
C VAL A 138 22.99 2.25 -18.22
N THR A 139 24.13 2.95 -18.15
CA THR A 139 25.16 2.74 -17.12
C THR A 139 24.90 3.60 -15.89
N ARG A 140 25.50 3.24 -14.75
CA ARG A 140 25.43 4.04 -13.51
C ARG A 140 25.88 5.49 -13.73
N GLN A 141 26.96 5.70 -14.49
CA GLN A 141 27.49 7.04 -14.77
C GLN A 141 26.53 7.85 -15.65
N ALA A 142 25.96 7.22 -16.70
CA ALA A 142 25.00 7.88 -17.56
C ALA A 142 23.69 8.22 -16.84
N PHE A 143 23.27 7.36 -15.90
CA PHE A 143 22.12 7.62 -15.03
C PHE A 143 22.38 8.82 -14.10
N ALA A 144 23.50 8.80 -13.36
CA ALA A 144 23.87 9.86 -12.43
C ALA A 144 23.91 11.25 -13.12
N LYS A 145 24.52 11.35 -14.30
CA LYS A 145 24.59 12.61 -15.07
C LYS A 145 23.22 13.14 -15.52
N ARG A 146 22.19 12.30 -15.61
CA ARG A 146 20.85 12.69 -16.09
C ARG A 146 19.90 13.10 -14.96
N ILE A 147 20.25 12.81 -13.72
CA ILE A 147 19.45 13.16 -12.53
C ILE A 147 20.02 14.36 -11.76
N GLU A 148 21.24 14.78 -12.09
CA GLU A 148 21.84 16.08 -11.70
C GLU A 148 21.27 17.21 -12.56
#